data_AF-A0A951JEA0-F1
#
_entry.id   AF-A0A951JEA0-F1
#
_cell.length_a   1.000
_cell.length_b   1.000
_cell.length_c   1.000
_cell.angle_alpha   90.00
_cell.angle_beta   90.00
_cell.angle_gamma   90.00
#
_symmetry.space_group_name_H-M   'P 1'
#
loop_
_entity.id
_entity.type
_entity.pdbx_description
1 polymer ?
#
loop_
_entity_poly.entity_id
_entity_poly.type
_entity_poly.pdbx_seq_one_letter_code
_entity_poly.pdbx_strand_id
1 'polypeptide(L)'
;MAQPLSEYFTLEAGEYLDQMDALLAASDRPDPVRFFRLARGVRGSAQLAGAGPIAEVAERLEDGARAIRDGLLQWTPEVRDRARRTAEDLRALVERHGRWGAAEDQRAAAAAERWTDVNGGRRRGGATGDGDALFGFVRREIGGVVAEMDRALADLAAAPEGREPLRVVLRRMRPVRGVAGMDTLAPVLEVLEGIEDAAHEILGRTSAVTRAELDLLGAGAGALRAAASSLEGGRAPGESAELAGFRALRDRVEEASAAGDDAEVVPLSRLFADEPGVHLVSSPMAPAPSGEGMTPEVEGFLRIEATGFLDRAEGLLAAQPARARRFGRVAREVAELAAGVRELARAYGVAPLAAAAELAATRVRAAGSPEEARDALLQLRHALPGAPPQSASASAAAPTPAPAQTADERAPAAAGTPRAEEEGVVPVEALLYAPDEALREALALRARIEPLAGGPGTPLGDAVDELFGLVELGLAGRA
;
A
#
# COMPACT_ATOMS: atom_id res chain seq x y z
N MET A 1 6.11 28.00 1.45
CA MET A 1 6.47 27.45 2.77
C MET A 1 5.46 26.35 3.07
N ALA A 2 5.89 25.09 3.14
CA ALA A 2 5.00 23.98 3.45
C ALA A 2 4.49 24.11 4.88
N GLN A 3 3.17 24.15 5.09
CA GLN A 3 2.62 24.02 6.44
C GLN A 3 3.04 22.66 7.01
N PRO A 4 3.53 22.59 8.25
CA PRO A 4 3.93 21.33 8.86
C PRO A 4 2.71 20.40 8.97
N LEU A 5 2.92 19.13 8.64
CA LEU A 5 1.90 18.06 8.60
C LEU A 5 1.03 17.98 9.88
N SER A 6 1.56 18.42 11.02
CA SER A 6 0.86 18.50 12.31
C SER A 6 -0.23 19.58 12.36
N GLU A 7 -0.03 20.71 11.69
CA GLU A 7 -1.04 21.80 11.63
C GLU A 7 -2.20 21.40 10.72
N TYR A 8 -1.88 20.78 9.58
CA TYR A 8 -2.89 20.24 8.67
C TYR A 8 -3.75 19.17 9.35
N PHE A 9 -3.11 18.24 10.07
CA PHE A 9 -3.81 17.24 10.87
C PHE A 9 -4.77 17.86 11.89
N THR A 10 -4.30 18.85 12.66
CA THR A 10 -5.11 19.48 13.72
C THR A 10 -6.35 20.15 13.13
N LEU A 11 -6.18 20.82 11.98
CA LEU A 11 -7.27 21.48 11.25
C LEU A 11 -8.27 20.44 10.72
N GLU A 12 -7.81 19.47 9.93
CA GLU A 12 -8.68 18.52 9.24
C GLU A 12 -9.42 17.59 10.23
N ALA A 13 -8.70 17.06 11.23
CA ALA A 13 -9.32 16.25 12.28
C ALA A 13 -10.32 17.09 13.11
N GLY A 14 -10.01 18.36 13.36
CA GLY A 14 -10.91 19.31 14.02
C GLY A 14 -12.22 19.49 13.26
N GLU A 15 -12.17 19.69 11.95
CA GLU A 15 -13.37 19.85 11.10
C GLU A 15 -14.26 18.61 11.11
N TYR A 16 -13.67 17.40 11.04
CA TYR A 16 -14.46 16.17 11.15
C TYR A 16 -15.12 16.03 12.52
N LEU A 17 -14.42 16.41 13.59
CA LEU A 17 -14.95 16.36 14.97
C LEU A 17 -16.05 17.41 15.20
N ASP A 18 -15.92 18.62 14.65
CA ASP A 18 -16.97 19.64 14.68
C ASP A 18 -18.26 19.16 13.99
N GLN A 19 -18.10 18.57 12.80
CA GLN A 19 -19.22 17.98 12.08
C GLN A 19 -19.84 16.79 12.82
N MET A 20 -19.02 16.00 13.53
CA MET A 20 -19.47 14.87 14.32
C MET A 20 -20.23 15.33 15.56
N ASP A 21 -19.75 16.34 16.27
CA ASP A 21 -20.42 16.89 17.44
C ASP A 21 -21.77 17.49 17.06
N ALA A 22 -21.84 18.24 15.94
CA ALA A 22 -23.10 18.74 15.41
C ALA A 22 -24.08 17.60 15.07
N LEU A 23 -23.58 16.53 14.46
CA LEU A 23 -24.38 15.34 14.12
C LEU A 23 -24.91 14.62 15.39
N LEU A 24 -24.07 14.50 16.43
CA LEU A 24 -24.42 13.84 17.70
C LEU A 24 -25.32 14.71 18.60
N ALA A 25 -25.37 16.02 18.36
CA ALA A 25 -26.23 16.96 19.07
C ALA A 25 -27.66 17.04 18.50
N ALA A 26 -27.85 16.76 17.21
CA ALA A 26 -29.07 17.17 16.49
C ALA A 26 -30.32 16.28 16.66
N SER A 27 -30.26 14.99 17.06
CA SER A 27 -31.45 14.09 17.00
C SER A 27 -31.36 12.73 17.72
N ASP A 28 -32.51 12.02 17.76
CA ASP A 28 -32.70 10.71 18.40
C ASP A 28 -31.97 9.53 17.75
N ARG A 29 -31.46 9.69 16.51
CA ARG A 29 -30.48 8.81 15.87
C ARG A 29 -29.74 9.57 14.76
N PRO A 30 -28.39 9.63 14.77
CA PRO A 30 -27.64 10.27 13.70
C PRO A 30 -27.74 9.44 12.42
N ASP A 31 -27.58 10.09 11.26
CA ASP A 31 -27.37 9.37 10.00
C ASP A 31 -26.14 8.46 10.16
N PRO A 32 -26.32 7.13 10.10
CA PRO A 32 -25.24 6.20 10.41
C PRO A 32 -24.17 6.16 9.33
N VAL A 33 -24.49 6.49 8.07
CA VAL A 33 -23.51 6.56 6.99
C VAL A 33 -22.62 7.79 7.18
N ARG A 34 -23.23 8.93 7.51
CA ARG A 34 -22.49 10.16 7.80
C ARG A 34 -21.63 10.03 9.04
N PHE A 35 -22.14 9.43 10.11
CA PHE A 35 -21.38 9.19 11.34
C PHE A 35 -20.15 8.29 11.08
N PHE A 36 -20.33 7.21 10.33
CA PHE A 36 -19.23 6.33 9.90
C PHE A 36 -18.18 7.07 9.06
N ARG A 37 -18.61 7.91 8.10
CA ARG A 37 -17.71 8.68 7.25
C ARG A 37 -16.85 9.65 8.06
N LEU A 38 -17.45 10.35 9.03
CA LEU A 38 -16.74 11.30 9.88
C LEU A 38 -15.71 10.59 10.78
N ALA A 39 -16.07 9.45 11.39
CA ALA A 39 -15.13 8.66 12.20
C ALA A 39 -13.95 8.14 11.36
N ARG A 40 -14.22 7.66 10.14
CA ARG A 40 -13.18 7.27 9.18
C ARG A 40 -12.28 8.44 8.77
N GLY A 41 -12.84 9.64 8.60
CA GLY A 41 -12.09 10.87 8.29
C GLY A 41 -11.07 11.19 9.37
N VAL A 42 -11.51 11.22 10.65
CA VAL A 42 -10.63 11.43 11.81
C VAL A 42 -9.50 10.39 11.85
N ARG A 43 -9.81 9.10 11.61
CA ARG A 43 -8.80 8.03 11.57
C ARG A 43 -7.78 8.26 10.44
N GLY A 44 -8.26 8.62 9.25
CA GLY A 44 -7.41 8.90 8.08
C GLY A 44 -6.43 10.03 8.35
N SER A 45 -6.92 11.18 8.85
CA SER A 45 -6.07 12.31 9.20
C SER A 45 -5.04 11.95 10.29
N ALA A 46 -5.43 11.19 11.31
CA ALA A 46 -4.52 10.73 12.36
C ALA A 46 -3.44 9.78 11.83
N GLN A 47 -3.77 8.87 10.90
CA GLN A 47 -2.79 7.97 10.28
C GLN A 47 -1.78 8.72 9.41
N LEU A 48 -2.25 9.67 8.60
CA LEU A 48 -1.38 10.52 7.78
C LEU A 48 -0.41 11.34 8.63
N ALA A 49 -0.83 11.77 9.83
CA ALA A 49 -0.01 12.51 10.77
C ALA A 49 0.94 11.62 11.62
N GLY A 50 0.85 10.29 11.52
CA GLY A 50 1.58 9.38 12.41
C GLY A 50 1.08 9.37 13.86
N ALA A 51 -0.12 9.91 14.12
CA ALA A 51 -0.72 10.04 15.44
C ALA A 51 -1.37 8.71 15.90
N GLY A 52 -0.54 7.68 16.09
CA GLY A 52 -0.97 6.29 16.35
C GLY A 52 -2.05 6.13 17.43
N PRO A 53 -1.88 6.68 18.64
CA PRO A 53 -2.89 6.55 19.70
C PRO A 53 -4.24 7.21 19.37
N ILE A 54 -4.23 8.34 18.64
CA ILE A 54 -5.46 9.01 18.18
C ILE A 54 -6.14 8.16 17.10
N ALA A 55 -5.35 7.59 16.18
CA ALA A 55 -5.85 6.71 15.14
C ALA A 55 -6.52 5.45 15.72
N GLU A 56 -5.97 4.88 16.81
CA GLU A 56 -6.58 3.73 17.51
C GLU A 56 -7.95 4.10 18.11
N VAL A 57 -8.06 5.23 18.80
CA VAL A 57 -9.36 5.67 19.36
C VAL A 57 -10.38 5.92 18.25
N ALA A 58 -9.97 6.58 17.16
CA ALA A 58 -10.81 6.85 16.00
C ALA A 58 -11.26 5.56 15.29
N GLU A 59 -10.40 4.54 15.22
CA GLU A 59 -10.74 3.21 14.71
C GLU A 59 -11.85 2.54 15.54
N ARG A 60 -11.74 2.58 16.87
CA ARG A 60 -12.78 2.00 17.75
C ARG A 60 -14.12 2.71 17.60
N LEU A 61 -14.11 4.02 17.42
CA LEU A 61 -15.30 4.81 17.12
C LEU A 61 -15.86 4.49 15.72
N GLU A 62 -14.99 4.31 14.72
CA GLU A 62 -15.36 3.91 13.36
C GLU A 62 -16.04 2.53 13.36
N ASP A 63 -15.50 1.56 14.10
CA ASP A 63 -16.09 0.23 14.26
C ASP A 63 -17.48 0.31 14.92
N GLY A 64 -17.63 1.13 15.96
CA GLY A 64 -18.92 1.40 16.59
C GLY A 64 -19.92 2.02 15.60
N ALA A 65 -19.50 3.01 14.83
CA ALA A 65 -20.31 3.64 13.78
C ALA A 65 -20.71 2.64 12.68
N ARG A 66 -19.78 1.76 12.28
CA ARG A 66 -20.02 0.68 11.33
C ARG A 66 -21.08 -0.29 11.86
N ALA A 67 -20.99 -0.69 13.12
CA ALA A 67 -21.97 -1.57 13.75
C ALA A 67 -23.37 -0.93 13.80
N ILE A 68 -23.47 0.38 14.04
CA ILE A 68 -24.76 1.11 14.01
C ILE A 68 -25.33 1.15 12.58
N ARG A 69 -24.47 1.40 11.58
CA ARG A 69 -24.83 1.42 10.16
C ARG A 69 -25.33 0.07 9.68
N ASP A 70 -24.64 -1.00 10.07
CA ASP A 70 -24.95 -2.37 9.67
C ASP A 70 -26.12 -2.96 10.52
N GLY A 71 -26.70 -2.17 11.44
CA GLY A 71 -27.82 -2.59 12.29
C GLY A 71 -27.44 -3.57 13.41
N LEU A 72 -26.14 -3.81 13.62
CA LEU A 72 -25.60 -4.71 14.64
C LEU A 72 -25.57 -4.08 16.03
N LEU A 73 -25.48 -2.75 16.10
CA LEU A 73 -25.56 -1.99 17.34
C LEU A 73 -26.79 -1.07 17.29
N GLN A 74 -27.69 -1.24 18.26
CA GLN A 74 -28.83 -0.35 18.41
C GLN A 74 -28.37 1.00 18.93
N TRP A 75 -28.93 2.07 18.36
CA TRP A 75 -28.65 3.43 18.82
C TRP A 75 -29.49 3.74 20.07
N THR A 76 -28.88 3.61 21.24
CA THR A 76 -29.49 3.91 22.55
C THR A 76 -28.87 5.18 23.17
N PRO A 77 -29.48 5.77 24.22
CA PRO A 77 -28.87 6.88 24.96
C PRO A 77 -27.45 6.57 25.45
N GLU A 78 -27.18 5.34 25.89
CA GLU A 78 -25.85 4.92 26.34
C GLU A 78 -24.82 4.90 25.20
N VAL A 79 -25.22 4.45 24.01
CA VAL A 79 -24.38 4.46 22.81
C VAL A 79 -24.13 5.89 22.33
N ARG A 80 -25.14 6.77 22.41
CA ARG A 80 -25.00 8.20 22.16
C ARG A 80 -23.98 8.84 23.11
N ASP A 81 -24.14 8.63 24.41
CA ASP A 81 -23.25 9.21 25.42
C ASP A 81 -21.82 8.69 25.30
N ARG A 82 -21.67 7.42 24.88
CA ARG A 82 -20.37 6.84 24.57
C ARG A 82 -19.74 7.50 23.35
N ALA A 83 -20.49 7.73 22.27
CA ALA A 83 -20.04 8.42 21.07
C ALA A 83 -19.60 9.86 21.35
N ARG A 84 -20.43 10.63 22.08
CA ARG A 84 -20.12 12.01 22.46
C ARG A 84 -18.85 12.12 23.30
N ARG A 85 -18.73 11.32 24.36
CA ARG A 85 -17.50 11.29 25.19
C ARG A 85 -16.25 10.89 24.40
N THR A 86 -16.41 10.05 23.37
CA THR A 86 -15.28 9.65 22.51
C THR A 86 -14.89 10.75 21.53
N ALA A 87 -15.85 11.47 20.96
CA ALA A 87 -15.57 12.65 20.15
C ALA A 87 -14.89 13.77 20.97
N GLU A 88 -15.36 14.00 22.20
CA GLU A 88 -14.75 14.94 23.15
C GLU A 88 -13.30 14.57 23.50
N ASP A 89 -13.04 13.28 23.78
CA ASP A 89 -11.67 12.82 24.04
C ASP A 89 -10.77 12.92 22.80
N LEU A 90 -11.27 12.57 21.62
CA LEU A 90 -10.53 12.74 20.37
C LEU A 90 -10.18 14.21 20.13
N ARG A 91 -11.11 15.14 20.38
CA ARG A 91 -10.86 16.57 20.29
C ARG A 91 -9.75 17.02 21.24
N ALA A 92 -9.84 16.63 22.51
CA ALA A 92 -8.82 16.95 23.50
C ALA A 92 -7.44 16.37 23.15
N LEU A 93 -7.38 15.17 22.56
CA LEU A 93 -6.14 14.53 22.11
C LEU A 93 -5.56 15.23 20.87
N VAL A 94 -6.40 15.62 19.91
CA VAL A 94 -5.98 16.37 18.71
C VAL A 94 -5.40 17.73 19.09
N GLU A 95 -6.07 18.49 19.97
CA GLU A 95 -5.59 19.79 20.45
C GLU A 95 -4.24 19.71 21.20
N ARG A 96 -3.96 18.56 21.82
CA ARG A 96 -2.73 18.31 22.60
C ARG A 96 -1.69 17.50 21.86
N HIS A 97 -1.89 17.21 20.57
CA HIS A 97 -1.00 16.34 19.79
C HIS A 97 0.47 16.78 19.83
N GLY A 98 0.75 18.09 19.88
CA GLY A 98 2.12 18.63 20.01
C GLY A 98 2.73 18.56 21.42
N ARG A 99 1.97 18.14 22.43
CA ARG A 99 2.38 18.02 23.85
C ARG A 99 1.84 16.71 24.43
N TRP A 100 2.39 15.60 23.94
CA TRP A 100 1.99 14.27 24.36
C TRP A 100 2.65 13.85 25.69
N GLY A 101 1.88 13.20 26.57
CA GLY A 101 2.36 12.68 27.84
C GLY A 101 1.48 11.56 28.41
N ALA A 102 1.79 11.11 29.62
CA ALA A 102 1.11 9.97 30.25
C ALA A 102 -0.40 10.17 30.48
N ALA A 103 -0.84 11.43 30.62
CA ALA A 103 -2.26 11.75 30.77
C ALA A 103 -3.03 11.56 29.45
N GLU A 104 -2.41 11.91 28.32
CA GLU A 104 -2.94 11.69 26.98
C GLU A 104 -2.96 10.19 26.64
N ASP A 105 -1.92 9.43 27.00
CA ASP A 105 -1.92 7.97 26.88
C ASP A 105 -3.09 7.33 27.67
N GLN A 106 -3.27 7.72 28.92
CA GLN A 106 -4.36 7.21 29.76
C GLN A 106 -5.73 7.57 29.18
N ARG A 107 -5.89 8.80 28.66
CA ARG A 107 -7.13 9.23 28.00
C ARG A 107 -7.39 8.44 26.73
N ALA A 108 -6.38 8.23 25.89
CA ALA A 108 -6.51 7.45 24.66
C ALA A 108 -6.89 5.99 24.98
N ALA A 109 -6.21 5.36 25.93
CA ALA A 109 -6.53 4.00 26.38
C ALA A 109 -7.97 3.89 26.91
N ALA A 110 -8.37 4.78 27.83
CA ALA A 110 -9.73 4.81 28.36
C ALA A 110 -10.78 5.05 27.25
N ALA A 111 -10.46 5.88 26.25
CA ALA A 111 -11.34 6.15 25.13
C ALA A 111 -11.52 4.94 24.20
N ALA A 112 -10.43 4.22 23.92
CA ALA A 112 -10.46 2.99 23.16
C ALA A 112 -11.21 1.86 23.91
N GLU A 113 -11.00 1.75 25.23
CA GLU A 113 -11.66 0.75 26.09
C GLU A 113 -13.18 0.90 26.15
N ARG A 114 -13.71 2.13 26.05
CA ARG A 114 -15.16 2.38 26.08
C ARG A 114 -15.93 1.57 25.02
N TRP A 115 -15.30 1.24 23.90
CA TRP A 115 -15.91 0.52 22.80
C TRP A 115 -15.64 -0.99 22.83
N THR A 116 -14.78 -1.46 23.73
CA THR A 116 -14.41 -2.88 23.86
C THR A 116 -15.62 -3.76 24.21
N ASP A 117 -16.56 -3.27 25.01
CA ASP A 117 -17.77 -4.03 25.38
C ASP A 117 -18.81 -4.14 24.26
N VAL A 118 -18.86 -3.13 23.38
CA VAL A 118 -19.77 -3.08 22.22
C VAL A 118 -19.30 -4.05 21.14
N ASN A 119 -17.98 -4.07 20.91
CA ASN A 119 -17.33 -5.08 20.07
C ASN A 119 -17.28 -6.45 20.78
N GLY A 120 -17.30 -6.45 22.11
CA GLY A 120 -17.37 -7.60 23.00
C GLY A 120 -18.77 -8.20 23.16
N GLY A 121 -19.82 -7.59 22.59
CA GLY A 121 -21.13 -8.23 22.37
C GLY A 121 -21.05 -9.39 21.39
N ARG A 122 -20.01 -9.43 20.53
CA ARG A 122 -19.58 -10.65 19.81
C ARG A 122 -18.80 -11.65 20.68
N ARG A 123 -18.40 -11.28 21.91
CA ARG A 123 -17.52 -12.06 22.81
C ARG A 123 -18.08 -12.35 24.21
N ARG A 124 -19.33 -12.01 24.56
CA ARG A 124 -19.90 -12.37 25.88
C ARG A 124 -21.00 -13.41 25.80
N GLY A 125 -20.55 -14.65 25.68
CA GLY A 125 -21.13 -15.81 26.35
C GLY A 125 -19.99 -16.65 26.91
N GLY A 126 -19.59 -16.42 28.17
CA GLY A 126 -18.77 -17.35 28.95
C GLY A 126 -17.48 -16.80 29.56
N ALA A 127 -17.58 -16.08 30.69
CA ALA A 127 -16.45 -15.91 31.60
C ALA A 127 -16.27 -17.21 32.41
N THR A 128 -15.33 -18.04 31.92
CA THR A 128 -14.57 -19.16 32.54
C THR A 128 -14.08 -20.18 31.48
N GLY A 129 -14.34 -19.94 30.17
CA GLY A 129 -13.95 -20.83 29.06
C GLY A 129 -13.42 -20.12 27.81
N ASP A 130 -12.64 -19.04 27.98
CA ASP A 130 -12.24 -18.10 26.91
C ASP A 130 -11.47 -18.77 25.75
N GLY A 131 -10.68 -19.81 26.03
CA GLY A 131 -10.00 -20.62 25.02
C GLY A 131 -10.95 -21.52 24.22
N ASP A 132 -11.89 -22.19 24.88
CA ASP A 132 -12.82 -23.14 24.24
C ASP A 132 -13.87 -22.44 23.39
N ALA A 133 -14.39 -21.30 23.85
CA ALA A 133 -15.33 -20.49 23.07
C ALA A 133 -14.67 -19.94 21.80
N LEU A 134 -13.42 -19.50 21.91
CA LEU A 134 -12.64 -19.02 20.78
C LEU A 134 -12.27 -20.16 19.82
N PHE A 135 -11.75 -21.29 20.30
CA PHE A 135 -11.48 -22.46 19.46
C PHE A 135 -12.76 -22.96 18.79
N GLY A 136 -13.89 -22.94 19.49
CA GLY A 136 -15.20 -23.24 18.94
C GLY A 136 -15.61 -22.28 17.81
N PHE A 137 -15.34 -20.99 17.94
CA PHE A 137 -15.55 -20.00 16.88
C PHE A 137 -14.62 -20.24 15.69
N VAL A 138 -13.31 -20.28 15.93
CA VAL A 138 -12.28 -20.46 14.89
C VAL A 138 -12.54 -21.73 14.10
N ARG A 139 -12.87 -22.84 14.78
CA ARG A 139 -13.26 -24.09 14.14
C ARG A 139 -14.45 -23.94 13.20
N ARG A 140 -15.54 -23.30 13.65
CA ARG A 140 -16.73 -23.07 12.81
C ARG A 140 -16.38 -22.25 11.57
N GLU A 141 -15.56 -21.21 11.74
CA GLU A 141 -15.17 -20.37 10.62
C GLU A 141 -14.24 -21.11 9.65
N ILE A 142 -13.25 -21.86 10.15
CA ILE A 142 -12.39 -22.74 9.32
C ILE A 142 -13.25 -23.75 8.55
N GLY A 143 -14.20 -24.41 9.20
CA GLY A 143 -15.11 -25.35 8.54
C GLY A 143 -15.90 -24.71 7.39
N GLY A 144 -16.35 -23.46 7.59
CA GLY A 144 -16.98 -22.68 6.52
C GLY A 144 -16.03 -22.35 5.37
N VAL A 145 -14.78 -21.98 5.66
CA VAL A 145 -13.75 -21.73 4.62
C VAL A 145 -13.48 -23.00 3.83
N VAL A 146 -13.28 -24.14 4.50
CA VAL A 146 -13.05 -25.44 3.85
C VAL A 146 -14.22 -25.80 2.93
N ALA A 147 -15.46 -25.64 3.38
CA ALA A 147 -16.63 -25.97 2.56
C ALA A 147 -16.77 -25.06 1.31
N GLU A 148 -16.34 -23.80 1.40
CA GLU A 148 -16.25 -22.91 0.23
C GLU A 148 -15.08 -23.31 -0.69
N MET A 149 -13.94 -23.70 -0.12
CA MET A 149 -12.80 -24.18 -0.90
C MET A 149 -13.11 -25.46 -1.67
N ASP A 150 -13.79 -26.42 -1.06
CA ASP A 150 -14.15 -27.67 -1.72
C ASP A 150 -15.08 -27.42 -2.92
N ARG A 151 -16.02 -26.47 -2.80
CA ARG A 151 -16.85 -26.00 -3.92
C ARG A 151 -16.02 -25.30 -4.98
N ALA A 152 -15.14 -24.37 -4.57
CA ALA A 152 -14.29 -23.65 -5.50
C ALA A 152 -13.34 -24.58 -6.28
N LEU A 153 -12.77 -25.59 -5.63
CA LEU A 153 -11.91 -26.58 -6.26
C LEU A 153 -12.68 -27.42 -7.28
N ALA A 154 -13.90 -27.84 -6.97
CA ALA A 154 -14.77 -28.56 -7.91
C ALA A 154 -15.13 -27.69 -9.12
N ASP A 155 -15.52 -26.43 -8.87
CA ASP A 155 -15.88 -25.48 -9.92
C ASP A 155 -14.69 -25.16 -10.83
N LEU A 156 -13.50 -24.93 -10.26
CA LEU A 156 -12.28 -24.65 -11.01
C LEU A 156 -11.76 -25.87 -11.77
N ALA A 157 -11.94 -27.09 -11.25
CA ALA A 157 -11.61 -28.31 -11.98
C ALA A 157 -12.53 -28.50 -13.20
N ALA A 158 -13.79 -28.09 -13.11
CA ALA A 158 -14.75 -28.15 -14.21
C ALA A 158 -14.59 -26.96 -15.19
N ALA A 159 -14.26 -25.78 -14.68
CA ALA A 159 -14.11 -24.53 -15.44
C ALA A 159 -12.85 -23.76 -14.99
N PRO A 160 -11.66 -24.13 -15.50
CA PRO A 160 -10.37 -23.58 -15.06
C PRO A 160 -10.17 -22.08 -15.31
N GLU A 161 -11.00 -21.43 -16.10
CA GLU A 161 -10.93 -19.98 -16.36
C GLU A 161 -11.79 -19.17 -15.37
N GLY A 162 -12.66 -19.83 -14.60
CA GLY A 162 -13.55 -19.21 -13.65
C GLY A 162 -12.82 -18.50 -12.51
N ARG A 163 -13.14 -17.24 -12.25
CA ARG A 163 -12.47 -16.43 -11.20
C ARG A 163 -13.33 -16.21 -9.96
N GLU A 164 -14.64 -16.30 -10.11
CA GLU A 164 -15.58 -16.01 -9.02
C GLU A 164 -15.45 -16.95 -7.82
N PRO A 165 -15.20 -18.27 -7.98
CA PRO A 165 -15.09 -19.17 -6.83
C PRO A 165 -13.98 -18.76 -5.85
N LEU A 166 -12.83 -18.29 -6.36
CA LEU A 166 -11.74 -17.80 -5.52
C LEU A 166 -12.10 -16.51 -4.77
N ARG A 167 -12.85 -15.59 -5.38
CA ARG A 167 -13.31 -14.36 -4.70
C ARG A 167 -14.27 -14.68 -3.54
N VAL A 168 -15.11 -15.70 -3.69
CA VAL A 168 -15.98 -16.19 -2.62
C VAL A 168 -15.15 -16.72 -1.45
N VAL A 169 -14.15 -17.57 -1.73
CA VAL A 169 -13.22 -18.10 -0.72
C VAL A 169 -12.51 -16.97 0.03
N LEU A 170 -11.94 -15.99 -0.67
CA LEU A 170 -11.25 -14.85 -0.06
C LEU A 170 -12.17 -14.03 0.86
N ARG A 171 -13.43 -13.79 0.46
CA ARG A 171 -14.41 -13.13 1.33
C ARG A 171 -14.69 -13.94 2.59
N ARG A 172 -14.77 -15.27 2.48
CA ARG A 172 -15.04 -16.19 3.60
C ARG A 172 -13.88 -16.28 4.60
N MET A 173 -12.63 -16.03 4.17
CA MET A 173 -11.44 -16.09 5.03
C MET A 173 -11.28 -14.87 5.97
N ARG A 174 -11.86 -13.72 5.61
CA ARG A 174 -11.68 -12.45 6.36
C ARG A 174 -12.02 -12.54 7.87
N PRO A 175 -13.11 -13.20 8.31
CA PRO A 175 -13.42 -13.32 9.73
C PRO A 175 -12.35 -14.09 10.53
N VAL A 176 -11.71 -15.09 9.91
CA VAL A 176 -10.65 -15.88 10.56
C VAL A 176 -9.37 -15.06 10.72
N ARG A 177 -9.08 -14.18 9.76
CA ARG A 177 -7.96 -13.22 9.86
C ARG A 177 -8.16 -12.16 10.94
N GLY A 178 -9.40 -11.81 11.27
CA GLY A 178 -9.72 -10.92 12.39
C GLY A 178 -9.32 -11.45 13.78
N VAL A 179 -8.84 -12.69 13.87
CA VAL A 179 -8.32 -13.33 15.10
C VAL A 179 -6.78 -13.22 15.19
N ALA A 180 -6.14 -12.41 14.33
CA ALA A 180 -4.70 -12.19 14.33
C ALA A 180 -4.19 -11.69 15.70
N GLY A 181 -3.04 -12.24 16.13
CA GLY A 181 -2.39 -11.88 17.40
C GLY A 181 -2.21 -13.04 18.40
N MET A 182 -2.64 -14.26 18.07
CA MET A 182 -2.43 -15.44 18.91
C MET A 182 -1.43 -16.41 18.30
N ASP A 183 -0.31 -16.61 19.00
CA ASP A 183 0.74 -17.56 18.59
C ASP A 183 0.21 -19.00 18.46
N THR A 184 -0.86 -19.35 19.18
CA THR A 184 -1.50 -20.67 19.15
C THR A 184 -2.22 -20.98 17.83
N LEU A 185 -2.50 -19.97 17.00
CA LEU A 185 -3.15 -20.14 15.69
C LEU A 185 -2.19 -19.91 14.52
N ALA A 186 -0.89 -19.77 14.79
CA ALA A 186 0.11 -19.48 13.76
C ALA A 186 0.06 -20.44 12.55
N PRO A 187 -0.10 -21.78 12.72
CA PRO A 187 -0.23 -22.68 11.58
C PRO A 187 -1.48 -22.43 10.72
N VAL A 188 -2.61 -22.04 11.32
CA VAL A 188 -3.84 -21.72 10.59
C VAL A 188 -3.65 -20.44 9.78
N LEU A 189 -3.08 -19.41 10.40
CA LEU A 189 -2.83 -18.13 9.75
C LEU A 189 -1.84 -18.27 8.58
N GLU A 190 -0.84 -19.14 8.73
CA GLU A 190 0.10 -19.49 7.66
C GLU A 190 -0.62 -20.13 6.46
N VAL A 191 -1.48 -21.12 6.70
CA VAL A 191 -2.22 -21.80 5.62
C VAL A 191 -3.17 -20.84 4.93
N LEU A 192 -3.95 -20.06 5.69
CA LEU A 192 -4.84 -19.05 5.13
C LEU A 192 -4.09 -18.04 4.29
N GLU A 193 -2.91 -17.62 4.72
CA GLU A 193 -2.11 -16.71 3.92
C GLU A 193 -1.63 -17.33 2.61
N GLY A 194 -1.08 -18.54 2.64
CA GLY A 194 -0.62 -19.17 1.40
C GLY A 194 -1.77 -19.45 0.42
N ILE A 195 -2.98 -19.75 0.92
CA ILE A 195 -4.20 -19.83 0.08
C ILE A 195 -4.54 -18.47 -0.53
N GLU A 196 -4.46 -17.41 0.26
CA GLU A 196 -4.78 -16.06 -0.20
C GLU A 196 -3.79 -15.57 -1.25
N ASP A 197 -2.49 -15.77 -1.03
CA ASP A 197 -1.43 -15.45 -1.98
C ASP A 197 -1.63 -16.19 -3.30
N ALA A 198 -1.83 -17.51 -3.25
CA ALA A 198 -2.08 -18.32 -4.44
C ALA A 198 -3.36 -17.86 -5.18
N ALA A 199 -4.43 -17.55 -4.44
CA ALA A 199 -5.66 -17.05 -5.04
C ALA A 199 -5.47 -15.68 -5.70
N HIS A 200 -4.70 -14.77 -5.11
CA HIS A 200 -4.41 -13.45 -5.70
C HIS A 200 -3.54 -13.59 -6.96
N GLU A 201 -2.53 -14.46 -6.94
CA GLU A 201 -1.69 -14.73 -8.10
C GLU A 201 -2.49 -15.33 -9.26
N ILE A 202 -3.44 -16.23 -8.96
CA ILE A 202 -4.37 -16.76 -9.95
C ILE A 202 -5.32 -15.67 -10.46
N LEU A 203 -5.88 -14.85 -9.58
CA LEU A 203 -6.82 -13.77 -9.96
C LEU A 203 -6.16 -12.66 -10.79
N GLY A 204 -4.85 -12.44 -10.60
CA GLY A 204 -4.07 -11.45 -11.35
C GLY A 204 -3.69 -11.88 -12.77
N ARG A 205 -3.85 -13.15 -13.12
CA ARG A 205 -3.48 -13.70 -14.44
C ARG A 205 -4.71 -14.06 -15.27
N THR A 206 -4.58 -13.98 -16.60
CA THR A 206 -5.61 -14.39 -17.56
C THR A 206 -5.57 -15.88 -17.90
N SER A 207 -4.46 -16.56 -17.62
CA SER A 207 -4.26 -18.00 -17.87
C SER A 207 -5.16 -18.88 -17.01
N ALA A 208 -5.60 -20.03 -17.55
CA ALA A 208 -6.35 -21.04 -16.82
C ALA A 208 -5.61 -21.53 -15.57
N VAL A 209 -6.37 -21.90 -14.52
CA VAL A 209 -5.81 -22.47 -13.30
C VAL A 209 -5.13 -23.81 -13.60
N THR A 210 -3.89 -23.95 -13.17
CA THR A 210 -3.09 -25.15 -13.42
C THR A 210 -3.43 -26.26 -12.42
N ARG A 211 -3.09 -27.51 -12.78
CA ARG A 211 -3.24 -28.64 -11.84
C ARG A 211 -2.41 -28.46 -10.57
N ALA A 212 -1.22 -27.88 -10.68
CA ALA A 212 -0.35 -27.62 -9.53
C ALA A 212 -0.97 -26.60 -8.56
N GLU A 213 -1.63 -25.56 -9.09
CA GLU A 213 -2.37 -24.58 -8.30
C GLU A 213 -3.61 -25.19 -7.61
N LEU A 214 -4.35 -26.07 -8.33
CA LEU A 214 -5.45 -26.83 -7.73
C LEU A 214 -4.95 -27.75 -6.61
N ASP A 215 -3.83 -28.44 -6.82
CA ASP A 215 -3.22 -29.32 -5.82
C ASP A 215 -2.77 -28.51 -4.58
N LEU A 216 -2.19 -27.31 -4.78
CA LEU A 216 -1.81 -26.40 -3.69
C LEU A 216 -3.02 -25.93 -2.88
N LEU A 217 -4.07 -25.43 -3.54
CA LEU A 217 -5.30 -25.02 -2.89
C LEU A 217 -5.98 -26.21 -2.17
N GLY A 218 -5.98 -27.39 -2.79
CA GLY A 218 -6.47 -28.63 -2.18
C GLY A 218 -5.70 -29.03 -0.92
N ALA A 219 -4.37 -28.91 -0.94
CA ALA A 219 -3.53 -29.15 0.24
C ALA A 219 -3.78 -28.12 1.34
N GLY A 220 -4.04 -26.85 0.98
CA GLY A 220 -4.44 -25.81 1.93
C GLY A 220 -5.76 -26.16 2.64
N ALA A 221 -6.78 -26.60 1.89
CA ALA A 221 -8.02 -27.10 2.48
C ALA A 221 -7.77 -28.31 3.40
N GLY A 222 -6.88 -29.22 3.00
CA GLY A 222 -6.43 -30.35 3.82
C GLY A 222 -5.83 -29.93 5.17
N ALA A 223 -4.89 -28.99 5.14
CA ALA A 223 -4.25 -28.47 6.35
C ALA A 223 -5.25 -27.73 7.26
N LEU A 224 -6.19 -26.97 6.68
CA LEU A 224 -7.27 -26.34 7.44
C LEU A 224 -8.20 -27.38 8.11
N ARG A 225 -8.54 -28.48 7.43
CA ARG A 225 -9.31 -29.58 8.05
C ARG A 225 -8.55 -30.20 9.22
N ALA A 226 -7.26 -30.48 9.07
CA ALA A 226 -6.43 -31.03 10.15
C ALA A 226 -6.35 -30.08 11.35
N ALA A 227 -6.25 -28.77 11.10
CA ALA A 227 -6.29 -27.75 12.16
C ALA A 227 -7.66 -27.69 12.85
N ALA A 228 -8.76 -27.75 12.10
CA ALA A 228 -10.11 -27.80 12.66
C ALA A 228 -10.31 -29.03 13.56
N SER A 229 -9.86 -30.21 13.13
CA SER A 229 -9.89 -31.44 13.94
C SER A 229 -9.05 -31.33 15.23
N SER A 230 -7.92 -30.62 15.18
CA SER A 230 -7.11 -30.36 16.38
C SER A 230 -7.86 -29.48 17.38
N LEU A 231 -8.52 -28.43 16.89
CA LEU A 231 -9.35 -27.53 17.69
C LEU A 231 -10.58 -28.25 18.27
N GLU A 232 -11.17 -29.21 17.55
CA GLU A 232 -12.25 -30.08 18.07
C GLU A 232 -11.80 -30.89 19.28
N GLY A 233 -10.55 -31.36 19.26
CA GLY A 233 -9.93 -32.04 20.39
C GLY A 233 -9.46 -31.12 21.52
N GLY A 234 -9.78 -29.82 21.48
CA GLY A 234 -9.33 -28.83 22.47
C GLY A 234 -7.82 -28.55 22.41
N ARG A 235 -7.15 -28.88 21.31
CA ARG A 235 -5.71 -28.69 21.13
C ARG A 235 -5.44 -27.57 20.14
N ALA A 236 -4.42 -26.76 20.41
CA ALA A 236 -3.92 -25.80 19.44
C ALA A 236 -3.43 -26.52 18.17
N PRO A 237 -3.71 -26.00 16.97
CA PRO A 237 -3.14 -26.50 15.73
C PRO A 237 -1.61 -26.49 15.82
N GLY A 238 -0.99 -27.62 15.51
CA GLY A 238 0.46 -27.80 15.53
C GLY A 238 0.97 -28.32 14.19
N GLU A 239 2.19 -28.85 14.20
CA GLU A 239 2.76 -29.50 13.03
C GLU A 239 1.94 -30.74 12.65
N SER A 240 1.60 -30.87 11.36
CA SER A 240 0.85 -32.00 10.83
C SER A 240 1.39 -32.41 9.46
N ALA A 241 1.11 -33.65 9.02
CA ALA A 241 1.53 -34.12 7.70
C ALA A 241 0.88 -33.28 6.57
N GLU A 242 -0.35 -32.83 6.77
CA GLU A 242 -1.08 -31.97 5.84
C GLU A 242 -0.47 -30.57 5.75
N LEU A 243 -0.05 -29.99 6.88
CA LEU A 243 0.64 -28.71 6.90
C LEU A 243 2.00 -28.80 6.20
N ALA A 244 2.77 -29.85 6.47
CA ALA A 244 4.04 -30.10 5.80
C ALA A 244 3.85 -30.32 4.29
N GLY A 245 2.81 -31.06 3.89
CA GLY A 245 2.44 -31.28 2.49
C GLY A 245 2.04 -29.99 1.77
N PHE A 246 1.26 -29.12 2.44
CA PHE A 246 0.92 -27.80 1.93
C PHE A 246 2.17 -26.93 1.71
N ARG A 247 3.08 -26.86 2.68
CA ARG A 247 4.35 -26.12 2.55
C ARG A 247 5.17 -26.63 1.36
N ALA A 248 5.36 -27.95 1.25
CA ALA A 248 6.12 -28.55 0.16
C ALA A 248 5.47 -28.35 -1.23
N LEU A 249 4.14 -28.20 -1.31
CA LEU A 249 3.47 -27.83 -2.55
C LEU A 249 3.64 -26.34 -2.86
N ARG A 250 3.52 -25.47 -1.85
CA ARG A 250 3.71 -24.03 -2.00
C ARG A 250 5.11 -23.72 -2.50
N ASP A 251 6.12 -24.30 -1.87
CA ASP A 251 7.52 -24.06 -2.22
C ASP A 251 7.79 -24.54 -3.67
N ARG A 252 7.23 -25.68 -4.10
CA ARG A 252 7.31 -26.15 -5.49
C ARG A 252 6.62 -25.24 -6.50
N VAL A 253 5.44 -24.71 -6.17
CA VAL A 253 4.72 -23.76 -7.04
C VAL A 253 5.50 -22.46 -7.15
N GLU A 254 6.05 -21.96 -6.04
CA GLU A 254 6.88 -20.76 -6.03
C GLU A 254 8.19 -20.94 -6.84
N GLU A 255 8.86 -22.09 -6.70
CA GLU A 255 10.02 -22.45 -7.51
C GLU A 255 9.68 -22.56 -9.01
N ALA A 256 8.52 -23.15 -9.34
CA ALA A 256 8.06 -23.27 -10.72
C ALA A 256 7.69 -21.91 -11.33
N SER A 257 7.04 -21.03 -10.58
CA SER A 257 6.77 -19.64 -11.00
C SER A 257 8.08 -18.87 -11.17
N ALA A 258 9.05 -19.03 -10.26
CA ALA A 258 10.35 -18.38 -10.36
C ALA A 258 11.18 -18.87 -11.57
N ALA A 259 11.10 -20.16 -11.91
CA ALA A 259 11.72 -20.70 -13.13
C ALA A 259 10.95 -20.32 -14.41
N GLY A 260 9.65 -20.00 -14.29
CA GLY A 260 8.78 -19.58 -15.38
C GLY A 260 8.82 -18.07 -15.68
N ASP A 261 9.16 -17.21 -14.72
CA ASP A 261 9.34 -15.76 -14.94
C ASP A 261 10.64 -15.41 -15.69
N ASP A 262 11.54 -16.39 -15.86
CA ASP A 262 12.62 -16.33 -16.86
C ASP A 262 12.07 -16.54 -18.30
N ALA A 263 10.77 -16.84 -18.47
CA ALA A 263 10.10 -16.81 -19.77
C ALA A 263 9.93 -15.36 -20.21
N GLU A 264 11.03 -14.83 -20.74
CA GLU A 264 11.14 -13.69 -21.63
C GLU A 264 10.21 -12.53 -21.27
N VAL A 265 10.61 -11.74 -20.28
CA VAL A 265 10.32 -10.30 -20.31
C VAL A 265 10.86 -9.79 -21.65
N VAL A 266 10.00 -9.78 -22.67
CA VAL A 266 10.30 -9.22 -23.98
C VAL A 266 10.44 -7.72 -23.73
N PRO A 267 11.66 -7.16 -23.81
CA PRO A 267 11.83 -5.73 -23.65
C PRO A 267 10.90 -5.03 -24.64
N LEU A 268 10.29 -3.90 -24.26
CA LEU A 268 9.38 -3.18 -25.16
C LEU A 268 10.05 -2.92 -26.54
N SER A 269 11.38 -2.77 -26.56
CA SER A 269 12.19 -2.65 -27.78
C SER A 269 12.15 -3.85 -28.72
N ARG A 270 11.91 -5.08 -28.23
CA ARG A 270 11.72 -6.29 -29.07
C ARG A 270 10.29 -6.45 -29.60
N LEU A 271 9.32 -5.70 -29.05
CA LEU A 271 7.94 -5.64 -29.58
C LEU A 271 7.83 -4.73 -30.81
N PHE A 272 8.88 -3.98 -31.13
CA PHE A 272 9.00 -3.21 -32.36
C PHE A 272 9.90 -3.99 -33.34
N ALA A 273 9.40 -4.25 -34.55
CA ALA A 273 10.26 -4.71 -35.63
C ALA A 273 11.25 -3.58 -36.00
N ASP A 274 12.42 -3.94 -36.57
CA ASP A 274 13.43 -3.02 -37.14
C ASP A 274 12.91 -2.21 -38.36
N GLU A 275 11.59 -2.03 -38.48
CA GLU A 275 10.97 -1.26 -39.54
C GLU A 275 10.99 0.23 -39.18
N PRO A 276 11.29 1.12 -40.14
CA PRO A 276 11.26 2.55 -39.94
C PRO A 276 9.80 3.01 -39.76
N GLY A 277 9.35 3.06 -38.51
CA GLY A 277 8.02 3.51 -38.09
C GLY A 277 8.12 4.52 -36.95
N VAL A 278 6.97 5.06 -36.51
CA VAL A 278 6.92 6.02 -35.39
C VAL A 278 7.28 5.31 -34.09
N HIS A 279 8.58 5.20 -33.81
CA HIS A 279 9.09 4.87 -32.48
C HIS A 279 8.76 6.05 -31.55
N LEU A 280 8.57 5.83 -30.26
CA LEU A 280 8.43 6.94 -29.30
C LEU A 280 9.69 7.82 -29.38
N VAL A 281 9.63 8.92 -30.14
CA VAL A 281 10.78 9.78 -30.45
C VAL A 281 11.11 10.71 -29.29
N SER A 282 10.16 11.02 -28.42
CA SER A 282 10.43 11.64 -27.12
C SER A 282 9.24 11.49 -26.19
N SER A 283 9.53 11.34 -24.90
CA SER A 283 8.58 11.67 -23.84
C SER A 283 8.77 13.15 -23.52
N PRO A 284 7.70 13.97 -23.43
CA PRO A 284 7.83 15.37 -23.02
C PRO A 284 8.37 15.52 -21.58
N MET A 285 8.40 14.43 -20.81
CA MET A 285 8.88 14.42 -19.42
C MET A 285 10.29 13.87 -19.24
N ALA A 286 10.85 13.15 -20.23
CA ALA A 286 12.16 12.52 -20.11
C ALA A 286 13.12 13.13 -21.14
N PRO A 287 14.27 13.68 -20.72
CA PRO A 287 15.24 14.22 -21.66
C PRO A 287 15.78 13.08 -22.54
N ALA A 288 16.00 13.37 -23.82
CA ALA A 288 16.54 12.38 -24.75
C ALA A 288 18.02 12.08 -24.40
N PRO A 289 18.45 10.81 -24.41
CA PRO A 289 19.86 10.50 -24.26
C PRO A 289 20.63 11.02 -25.47
N SER A 290 21.32 12.15 -25.32
CA SER A 290 22.24 12.67 -26.32
C SER A 290 23.53 11.85 -26.28
N GLY A 291 24.00 11.36 -27.43
CA GLY A 291 25.29 10.66 -27.53
C GLY A 291 26.50 11.50 -27.11
N GLU A 292 26.32 12.80 -26.89
CA GLU A 292 27.30 13.76 -26.37
C GLU A 292 27.23 13.86 -24.84
N GLY A 293 27.57 12.78 -24.14
CA GLY A 293 27.72 12.78 -22.68
C GLY A 293 26.46 13.11 -21.87
N MET A 294 26.62 13.11 -20.55
CA MET A 294 25.53 13.34 -19.60
C MET A 294 25.33 14.84 -19.38
N THR A 295 24.23 15.41 -19.88
CA THR A 295 23.88 16.81 -19.60
C THR A 295 23.37 16.96 -18.16
N PRO A 296 23.44 18.15 -17.54
CA PRO A 296 22.92 18.39 -16.20
C PRO A 296 21.43 18.06 -16.03
N GLU A 297 20.62 18.24 -17.09
CA GLU A 297 19.19 17.91 -17.11
C GLU A 297 18.97 16.39 -17.08
N VAL A 298 19.76 15.65 -17.86
CA VAL A 298 19.75 14.19 -17.91
C VAL A 298 20.28 13.60 -16.59
N GLU A 299 21.28 14.23 -15.98
CA GLU A 299 21.76 13.91 -14.63
C GLU A 299 20.68 14.12 -13.57
N GLY A 300 20.01 15.27 -13.60
CA GLY A 300 18.92 15.62 -12.68
C GLY A 300 17.75 14.64 -12.79
N PHE A 301 17.31 14.34 -14.01
CA PHE A 301 16.27 13.36 -14.28
C PHE A 301 16.64 11.97 -13.77
N LEU A 302 17.83 11.47 -14.14
CA LEU A 302 18.32 10.16 -13.70
C LEU A 302 18.35 10.08 -12.17
N ARG A 303 18.81 11.13 -11.49
CA ARG A 303 18.85 11.20 -10.03
C ARG A 303 17.45 11.11 -9.42
N ILE A 304 16.49 11.89 -9.92
CA ILE A 304 15.11 11.90 -9.40
C ILE A 304 14.47 10.53 -9.55
N GLU A 305 14.51 9.97 -10.76
CA GLU A 305 13.88 8.68 -11.05
C GLU A 305 14.54 7.54 -10.26
N ALA A 306 15.88 7.48 -10.27
CA ALA A 306 16.59 6.46 -9.50
C ALA A 306 16.33 6.60 -7.99
N THR A 307 16.22 7.83 -7.47
CA THR A 307 15.84 8.07 -6.06
C THR A 307 14.42 7.57 -5.80
N GLY A 308 13.47 7.76 -6.71
CA GLY A 308 12.10 7.25 -6.59
C GLY A 308 12.01 5.71 -6.61
N PHE A 309 12.89 5.01 -7.32
CA PHE A 309 13.03 3.55 -7.19
C PHE A 309 13.56 3.15 -5.81
N LEU A 310 14.60 3.86 -5.33
CA LEU A 310 15.23 3.57 -4.04
C LEU A 310 14.31 3.89 -2.85
N ASP A 311 13.56 4.98 -2.87
CA ASP A 311 12.62 5.35 -1.82
C ASP A 311 11.49 4.31 -1.69
N ARG A 312 10.99 3.80 -2.82
CA ARG A 312 10.01 2.70 -2.83
C ARG A 312 10.61 1.43 -2.23
N ALA A 313 11.84 1.09 -2.62
CA ALA A 313 12.55 -0.07 -2.11
C ALA A 313 12.81 0.04 -0.59
N GLU A 314 13.23 1.20 -0.11
CA GLU A 314 13.44 1.49 1.30
C GLU A 314 12.12 1.46 2.09
N GLY A 315 11.03 1.98 1.52
CA GLY A 315 9.68 1.91 2.11
C GLY A 315 9.19 0.46 2.29
N LEU A 316 9.40 -0.39 1.27
CA LEU A 316 9.10 -1.83 1.37
C LEU A 316 9.91 -2.50 2.48
N LEU A 317 11.19 -2.18 2.61
CA LEU A 317 12.05 -2.70 3.68
C LEU A 317 11.70 -2.13 5.06
N ALA A 318 11.24 -0.88 5.16
CA ALA A 318 10.84 -0.25 6.41
C ALA A 318 9.57 -0.88 7.00
N ALA A 319 8.67 -1.35 6.14
CA ALA A 319 7.47 -2.08 6.53
C ALA A 319 7.74 -3.49 7.07
N GLN A 320 8.98 -4.01 6.97
CA GLN A 320 9.35 -5.35 7.43
C GLN A 320 9.97 -5.34 8.84
N PRO A 321 9.48 -6.20 9.77
CA PRO A 321 10.18 -6.42 11.04
C PRO A 321 11.52 -7.14 10.81
N ALA A 322 12.51 -6.87 11.67
CA ALA A 322 13.91 -7.32 11.52
C ALA A 322 14.12 -8.85 11.44
N ARG A 323 13.09 -9.68 11.70
CA ARG A 323 13.12 -11.15 11.62
C ARG A 323 11.95 -11.73 10.82
N ALA A 324 11.46 -11.01 9.81
CA ALA A 324 10.36 -11.48 8.99
C ALA A 324 10.72 -12.79 8.27
N ARG A 325 10.01 -13.89 8.57
CA ARG A 325 10.08 -15.17 7.83
C ARG A 325 9.69 -15.04 6.33
N ARG A 326 9.26 -13.85 5.90
CA ARG A 326 8.77 -13.50 4.55
C ARG A 326 9.69 -12.54 3.80
N PHE A 327 10.91 -12.35 4.29
CA PHE A 327 11.87 -11.43 3.70
C PHE A 327 12.18 -11.78 2.23
N GLY A 328 12.17 -13.06 1.84
CA GLY A 328 12.49 -13.48 0.47
C GLY A 328 11.59 -12.87 -0.62
N ARG A 329 10.28 -12.73 -0.39
CA ARG A 329 9.36 -12.08 -1.37
C ARG A 329 9.67 -10.59 -1.50
N VAL A 330 9.85 -9.91 -0.37
CA VAL A 330 10.17 -8.48 -0.33
C VAL A 330 11.55 -8.21 -0.95
N ALA A 331 12.52 -9.08 -0.69
CA ALA A 331 13.84 -9.01 -1.28
C ALA A 331 13.79 -9.12 -2.81
N ARG A 332 12.91 -9.98 -3.37
CA ARG A 332 12.71 -10.05 -4.83
C ARG A 332 12.19 -8.73 -5.40
N GLU A 333 11.13 -8.18 -4.82
CA GLU A 333 10.53 -6.90 -5.25
C GLU A 333 11.53 -5.73 -5.11
N VAL A 334 12.29 -5.69 -4.02
CA VAL A 334 13.36 -4.71 -3.82
C VAL A 334 14.48 -4.87 -4.85
N ALA A 335 14.85 -6.10 -5.20
CA ALA A 335 15.85 -6.37 -6.22
C ALA A 335 15.38 -5.99 -7.63
N GLU A 336 14.08 -6.09 -7.91
CA GLU A 336 13.45 -5.61 -9.15
C GLU A 336 13.50 -4.08 -9.23
N LEU A 337 13.23 -3.37 -8.14
CA LEU A 337 13.37 -1.91 -8.09
C LEU A 337 14.82 -1.47 -8.34
N ALA A 338 15.80 -2.18 -7.77
CA ALA A 338 17.22 -1.96 -8.07
C ALA A 338 17.56 -2.27 -9.55
N ALA A 339 16.98 -3.32 -10.14
CA ALA A 339 17.12 -3.61 -11.56
C ALA A 339 16.47 -2.52 -12.45
N GLY A 340 15.40 -1.87 -11.99
CA GLY A 340 14.82 -0.68 -12.63
C GLY A 340 15.83 0.47 -12.74
N VAL A 341 16.61 0.73 -11.68
CA VAL A 341 17.72 1.70 -11.70
C VAL A 341 18.80 1.31 -12.72
N ARG A 342 19.09 0.00 -12.86
CA ARG A 342 20.04 -0.50 -13.86
C ARG A 342 19.57 -0.21 -15.28
N GLU A 343 18.33 -0.53 -15.61
CA GLU A 343 17.78 -0.30 -16.96
C GLU A 343 17.75 1.19 -17.29
N LEU A 344 17.36 2.02 -16.32
CA LEU A 344 17.41 3.46 -16.46
C LEU A 344 18.86 3.96 -16.72
N ALA A 345 19.83 3.50 -15.92
CA ALA A 345 21.24 3.86 -16.10
C ALA A 345 21.79 3.40 -17.47
N ARG A 346 21.37 2.24 -17.97
CA ARG A 346 21.75 1.75 -19.31
C ARG A 346 21.15 2.59 -20.42
N ALA A 347 19.87 2.96 -20.31
CA ALA A 347 19.20 3.81 -21.30
C ALA A 347 19.89 5.16 -21.47
N TYR A 348 20.49 5.68 -20.38
CA TYR A 348 21.22 6.95 -20.35
C TYR A 348 22.75 6.80 -20.43
N GLY A 349 23.28 5.59 -20.71
CA GLY A 349 24.72 5.37 -20.92
C GLY A 349 25.60 5.48 -19.67
N VAL A 350 25.03 5.45 -18.45
CA VAL A 350 25.78 5.56 -17.19
C VAL A 350 26.25 4.18 -16.72
N ALA A 351 27.28 3.66 -17.37
CA ALA A 351 27.81 2.32 -17.10
C ALA A 351 28.18 2.06 -15.62
N PRO A 352 28.81 3.00 -14.88
CA PRO A 352 29.13 2.77 -13.46
C PRO A 352 27.90 2.58 -12.58
N LEU A 353 26.83 3.38 -12.79
CA LEU A 353 25.59 3.25 -12.05
C LEU A 353 24.86 1.96 -12.41
N ALA A 354 24.84 1.58 -13.68
CA ALA A 354 24.26 0.31 -14.11
C ALA A 354 24.96 -0.89 -13.44
N ALA A 355 26.28 -0.86 -13.32
CA ALA A 355 27.05 -1.89 -12.62
C ALA A 355 26.77 -1.91 -11.11
N ALA A 356 26.68 -0.74 -10.47
CA ALA A 356 26.32 -0.63 -9.06
C ALA A 356 24.91 -1.16 -8.77
N ALA A 357 23.96 -0.87 -9.66
CA ALA A 357 22.57 -1.32 -9.56
C ALA A 357 22.45 -2.84 -9.69
N GLU A 358 23.19 -3.43 -10.63
CA GLU A 358 23.27 -4.90 -10.79
C GLU A 358 23.84 -5.58 -9.54
N LEU A 359 24.91 -5.02 -8.97
CA LEU A 359 25.53 -5.54 -7.77
C LEU A 359 24.57 -5.45 -6.57
N ALA A 360 23.84 -4.35 -6.44
CA ALA A 360 22.84 -4.17 -5.40
C ALA A 360 21.69 -5.17 -5.54
N ALA A 361 21.13 -5.33 -6.75
CA ALA A 361 20.06 -6.30 -7.01
C ALA A 361 20.50 -7.74 -6.67
N THR A 362 21.73 -8.11 -7.03
CA THR A 362 22.31 -9.43 -6.69
C THR A 362 22.44 -9.62 -5.18
N ARG A 363 22.94 -8.61 -4.47
CA ARG A 363 23.10 -8.66 -3.00
C ARG A 363 21.77 -8.69 -2.27
N VAL A 364 20.78 -7.94 -2.72
CA VAL A 364 19.42 -7.99 -2.15
C VAL A 364 18.82 -9.39 -2.32
N ARG A 365 18.94 -10.02 -3.51
CA ARG A 365 18.44 -11.40 -3.71
C ARG A 365 19.12 -12.41 -2.80
N ALA A 366 20.41 -12.21 -2.51
CA ALA A 366 21.20 -13.09 -1.64
C ALA A 366 21.07 -12.74 -0.15
N ALA A 367 20.40 -11.63 0.20
CA ALA A 367 20.30 -11.18 1.58
C ALA A 367 19.49 -12.17 2.43
N GLY A 368 19.99 -12.47 3.62
CA GLY A 368 19.28 -13.25 4.63
C GLY A 368 18.43 -12.37 5.57
N SER A 369 18.60 -11.05 5.52
CA SER A 369 17.90 -10.11 6.41
C SER A 369 17.58 -8.75 5.75
N PRO A 370 16.57 -8.01 6.26
CA PRO A 370 16.27 -6.66 5.80
C PRO A 370 17.42 -5.67 5.94
N GLU A 371 18.29 -5.85 6.93
CA GLU A 371 19.45 -4.99 7.20
C GLU A 371 20.49 -5.12 6.07
N GLU A 372 20.80 -6.36 5.66
CA GLU A 372 21.71 -6.63 4.54
C GLU A 372 21.20 -6.05 3.21
N ALA A 373 19.88 -6.10 2.96
CA ALA A 373 19.30 -5.46 1.78
C ALA A 373 19.36 -3.93 1.86
N ARG A 374 19.13 -3.33 3.04
CA ARG A 374 19.28 -1.87 3.21
C ARG A 374 20.72 -1.42 2.94
N ASP A 375 21.72 -2.16 3.42
CA ASP A 375 23.12 -1.86 3.17
C ASP A 375 23.46 -1.89 1.67
N ALA A 376 22.89 -2.86 0.94
CA ALA A 376 23.05 -2.94 -0.51
C ALA A 376 22.43 -1.73 -1.25
N LEU A 377 21.24 -1.27 -0.82
CA LEU A 377 20.58 -0.10 -1.39
C LEU A 377 21.31 1.21 -1.04
N LEU A 378 21.87 1.34 0.17
CA LEU A 378 22.67 2.50 0.57
C LEU A 378 23.92 2.63 -0.32
N GLN A 379 24.59 1.52 -0.63
CA GLN A 379 25.73 1.55 -1.56
C GLN A 379 25.32 1.97 -2.97
N LEU A 380 24.15 1.53 -3.46
CA LEU A 380 23.61 2.00 -4.74
C LEU A 380 23.27 3.50 -4.70
N ARG A 381 22.70 4.00 -3.61
CA ARG A 381 22.39 5.42 -3.42
C ARG A 381 23.66 6.28 -3.48
N HIS A 382 24.78 5.80 -2.95
CA HIS A 382 26.07 6.49 -3.07
C HIS A 382 26.67 6.48 -4.47
N ALA A 383 26.26 5.54 -5.33
CA ALA A 383 26.68 5.50 -6.72
C ALA A 383 25.88 6.46 -7.63
N LEU A 384 24.84 7.12 -7.09
CA LEU A 384 24.07 8.11 -7.86
C LEU A 384 24.92 9.34 -8.20
N PRO A 385 24.75 9.91 -9.41
CA PRO A 385 25.44 11.14 -9.79
C PRO A 385 25.16 12.28 -8.80
N GLY A 386 26.20 12.98 -8.37
CA GLY A 386 26.10 14.10 -7.41
C GLY A 386 25.89 13.71 -5.95
N ALA A 387 25.98 12.43 -5.59
CA ALA A 387 26.05 12.02 -4.19
C ALA A 387 27.33 12.58 -3.53
N PRO A 388 27.28 13.04 -2.27
CA PRO A 388 28.47 13.53 -1.58
C PRO A 388 29.52 12.40 -1.46
N PRO A 389 30.81 12.68 -1.72
CA PRO A 389 31.86 11.67 -1.60
C PRO A 389 31.92 11.16 -0.15
N GLN A 390 32.05 9.84 0.02
CA GLN A 390 32.23 9.25 1.35
C GLN A 390 33.48 9.84 2.02
N SER A 391 33.30 10.41 3.22
CA SER A 391 34.39 10.55 4.18
C SER A 391 34.83 9.14 4.58
N ALA A 392 35.84 8.62 3.91
CA ALA A 392 36.46 7.34 4.23
C ALA A 392 36.95 7.36 5.68
N SER A 393 36.22 6.71 6.59
CA SER A 393 36.68 6.44 7.94
C SER A 393 37.24 5.02 8.01
N ALA A 394 38.58 4.97 7.96
CA ALA A 394 39.49 4.03 8.61
C ALA A 394 39.17 2.52 8.60
N SER A 395 39.79 1.79 7.66
CA SER A 395 40.52 0.54 8.00
C SER A 395 41.43 0.10 6.86
N ALA A 396 42.72 0.47 6.93
CA ALA A 396 43.88 -0.34 6.54
C ALA A 396 45.16 0.51 6.69
N ALA A 397 45.95 0.21 7.71
CA ALA A 397 47.24 0.82 7.96
C ALA A 397 48.36 0.13 7.18
N ALA A 398 49.20 0.90 6.49
CA ALA A 398 50.66 0.71 6.37
C ALA A 398 51.31 1.93 5.67
N PRO A 399 52.63 2.18 5.82
CA PRO A 399 53.18 3.51 6.04
C PRO A 399 53.87 4.18 4.83
N THR A 400 54.05 5.49 5.00
CA THR A 400 54.77 6.55 4.26
C THR A 400 56.18 6.16 3.73
N PRO A 401 56.80 6.89 2.77
CA PRO A 401 57.21 8.30 2.95
C PRO A 401 57.02 9.25 1.73
N ALA A 402 56.92 10.54 2.06
CA ALA A 402 57.01 11.70 1.15
C ALA A 402 58.48 11.94 0.69
N PRO A 403 58.77 12.85 -0.28
CA PRO A 403 58.81 14.28 0.07
C PRO A 403 58.42 15.31 -1.02
N ALA A 404 57.91 16.45 -0.52
CA ALA A 404 58.15 17.87 -0.86
C ALA A 404 58.20 18.40 -2.31
N GLN A 405 57.43 19.47 -2.58
CA GLN A 405 57.87 20.84 -2.99
C GLN A 405 56.63 21.73 -3.29
N THR A 406 56.34 22.76 -2.48
CA THR A 406 56.59 24.21 -2.67
C THR A 406 56.05 24.84 -3.97
N ALA A 407 55.07 25.74 -3.85
CA ALA A 407 55.16 27.13 -4.35
C ALA A 407 53.93 27.96 -3.95
N ASP A 408 54.25 29.19 -3.57
CA ASP A 408 53.45 30.34 -3.16
C ASP A 408 52.88 31.08 -4.39
N GLU A 409 51.67 31.66 -4.32
CA GLU A 409 51.37 33.02 -4.85
C GLU A 409 49.88 33.43 -4.74
N ARG A 410 49.65 34.41 -3.87
CA ARG A 410 48.85 35.66 -3.98
C ARG A 410 47.47 35.70 -4.69
N ALA A 411 46.52 36.29 -3.94
CA ALA A 411 45.18 36.78 -4.31
C ALA A 411 45.20 37.95 -5.34
N PRO A 412 44.06 38.41 -5.93
CA PRO A 412 43.00 39.12 -5.17
C PRO A 412 41.54 38.89 -5.65
N ALA A 413 40.64 39.56 -4.93
CA ALA A 413 39.19 39.47 -4.92
C ALA A 413 38.45 40.20 -6.07
N ALA A 414 37.15 39.86 -6.16
CA ALA A 414 35.99 40.61 -6.66
C ALA A 414 35.67 40.58 -8.17
N ALA A 415 34.53 39.94 -8.49
CA ALA A 415 33.55 40.42 -9.47
C ALA A 415 32.20 39.71 -9.24
N GLY A 416 31.13 40.50 -9.19
CA GLY A 416 29.78 40.05 -8.83
C GLY A 416 29.11 39.16 -9.87
N THR A 417 28.31 38.23 -9.37
CA THR A 417 27.42 37.37 -10.15
C THR A 417 26.19 38.19 -10.60
N PRO A 418 25.77 38.12 -11.87
CA PRO A 418 24.53 38.74 -12.32
C PRO A 418 23.33 37.98 -11.75
N ARG A 419 22.35 38.74 -11.31
CA ARG A 419 21.06 38.28 -10.79
C ARG A 419 20.26 37.73 -11.98
N ALA A 420 20.03 36.42 -12.01
CA ALA A 420 19.10 35.81 -12.96
C ALA A 420 17.69 36.36 -12.67
N GLU A 421 17.05 36.82 -13.74
CA GLU A 421 15.66 37.29 -13.74
C GLU A 421 14.76 36.12 -13.33
N GLU A 422 13.91 36.33 -12.33
CA GLU A 422 12.90 35.38 -11.89
C GLU A 422 11.88 35.21 -13.03
N GLU A 423 12.01 34.13 -13.80
CA GLU A 423 11.00 33.68 -14.74
C GLU A 423 9.72 33.34 -13.96
N GLY A 424 8.59 33.84 -14.48
CA GLY A 424 7.36 34.02 -13.74
C GLY A 424 6.79 32.73 -13.14
N VAL A 425 6.75 32.71 -11.81
CA VAL A 425 5.95 31.76 -11.05
C VAL A 425 4.47 32.03 -11.34
N VAL A 426 3.84 31.16 -12.12
CA VAL A 426 2.39 31.20 -12.36
C VAL A 426 1.69 30.62 -11.12
N PRO A 427 0.80 31.38 -10.45
CA PRO A 427 0.05 30.88 -9.30
C PRO A 427 -0.76 29.65 -9.68
N VAL A 428 -0.79 28.63 -8.81
CA VAL A 428 -1.55 27.38 -9.03
C VAL A 428 -3.04 27.65 -9.24
N GLU A 429 -3.54 28.73 -8.66
CA GLU A 429 -4.92 29.19 -8.79
C GLU A 429 -5.25 29.64 -10.23
N ALA A 430 -4.24 30.00 -11.04
CA ALA A 430 -4.40 30.30 -12.46
C ALA A 430 -4.43 29.04 -13.36
N LEU A 431 -4.17 27.85 -12.80
CA LEU A 431 -4.26 26.56 -13.48
C LEU A 431 -5.60 25.84 -13.20
N LEU A 432 -6.45 26.42 -12.35
CA LEU A 432 -7.76 25.88 -12.02
C LEU A 432 -8.83 26.59 -12.85
N TYR A 433 -9.61 25.81 -13.60
CA TYR A 433 -10.77 26.34 -14.30
C TYR A 433 -11.78 26.90 -13.31
N ALA A 434 -12.32 28.09 -13.59
CA ALA A 434 -13.51 28.55 -12.90
C ALA A 434 -14.64 27.53 -13.13
N PRO A 435 -15.53 27.27 -12.15
CA PRO A 435 -16.52 26.19 -12.23
C PRO A 435 -17.36 26.18 -13.50
N ASP A 436 -17.73 27.35 -14.02
CA ASP A 436 -18.56 27.45 -15.22
C ASP A 436 -17.73 27.34 -16.51
N GLU A 437 -16.43 27.65 -16.44
CA GLU A 437 -15.49 27.44 -17.53
C GLU A 437 -15.14 25.95 -17.67
N ALA A 438 -15.01 25.24 -16.53
CA ALA A 438 -14.82 23.79 -16.51
C ALA A 438 -16.02 23.05 -17.14
N LEU A 439 -17.26 23.49 -16.86
CA LEU A 439 -18.47 22.89 -17.45
C LEU A 439 -18.59 23.21 -18.94
N ARG A 440 -18.20 24.41 -19.37
CA ARG A 440 -18.15 24.77 -20.80
C ARG A 440 -17.09 23.98 -21.57
N GLU A 441 -15.91 23.80 -20.97
CA GLU A 441 -14.85 22.97 -21.53
C GLU A 441 -15.26 21.49 -21.60
N ALA A 442 -15.93 20.99 -20.56
CA ALA A 442 -16.51 19.65 -20.58
C ALA A 442 -17.46 19.47 -21.78
N LEU A 443 -18.37 20.43 -22.05
CA LEU A 443 -19.25 20.37 -23.22
C LEU A 443 -18.49 20.42 -24.55
N ALA A 444 -17.40 21.17 -24.65
CA ALA A 444 -16.57 21.20 -25.85
C ALA A 444 -15.93 19.84 -26.16
N LEU A 445 -15.69 19.00 -25.14
CA LEU A 445 -15.16 17.65 -25.31
C LEU A 445 -16.19 16.65 -25.85
N ARG A 446 -17.50 16.95 -25.82
CA ARG A 446 -18.57 16.05 -26.31
C ARG A 446 -18.32 15.60 -27.74
N ALA A 447 -17.97 16.53 -28.64
CA ALA A 447 -17.71 16.24 -30.05
C ALA A 447 -16.53 15.28 -30.28
N ARG A 448 -15.62 15.14 -29.30
CA ARG A 448 -14.48 14.21 -29.35
C ARG A 448 -14.81 12.84 -28.77
N ILE A 449 -15.73 12.77 -27.81
CA ILE A 449 -16.06 11.56 -27.05
C ILE A 449 -17.19 10.78 -27.71
N GLU A 450 -18.18 11.45 -28.28
CA GLU A 450 -19.34 10.83 -28.92
C GLU A 450 -19.00 9.80 -30.03
N PRO A 451 -18.00 10.04 -30.92
CA PRO A 451 -17.57 9.04 -31.91
C PRO A 451 -16.93 7.79 -31.27
N LEU A 452 -16.29 7.95 -30.11
CA LEU A 452 -15.65 6.85 -29.37
C LEU A 452 -16.67 6.01 -28.60
N ALA A 453 -17.81 6.61 -28.24
CA ALA A 453 -18.88 5.96 -27.50
C ALA A 453 -19.79 5.05 -28.36
N GLY A 454 -19.58 5.01 -29.69
CA GLY A 454 -20.34 4.15 -30.61
C GLY A 454 -21.66 4.75 -31.11
N GLY A 455 -21.94 6.03 -30.80
CA GLY A 455 -23.13 6.75 -31.25
C GLY A 455 -24.43 6.40 -30.50
N PRO A 456 -25.55 7.06 -30.87
CA PRO A 456 -26.82 6.94 -30.16
C PRO A 456 -27.41 5.51 -30.21
N GLY A 457 -27.96 5.03 -29.09
CA GLY A 457 -28.59 3.71 -28.98
C GLY A 457 -27.64 2.58 -28.56
N THR A 458 -26.38 2.91 -28.24
CA THR A 458 -25.48 1.99 -27.51
C THR A 458 -25.53 2.31 -26.01
N PRO A 459 -25.36 1.32 -25.11
CA PRO A 459 -25.38 1.57 -23.67
C PRO A 459 -24.37 2.63 -23.21
N LEU A 460 -23.22 2.73 -23.91
CA LEU A 460 -22.20 3.74 -23.63
C LEU A 460 -22.55 5.10 -24.24
N GLY A 461 -23.05 5.14 -25.47
CA GLY A 461 -23.54 6.37 -26.10
C GLY A 461 -24.67 7.03 -25.30
N ASP A 462 -25.65 6.25 -24.85
CA ASP A 462 -26.79 6.75 -24.07
C ASP A 462 -26.32 7.33 -22.72
N ALA A 463 -25.34 6.71 -22.07
CA ALA A 463 -24.75 7.21 -20.82
C ALA A 463 -23.93 8.49 -21.03
N VAL A 464 -23.23 8.61 -22.16
CA VAL A 464 -22.49 9.83 -22.55
C VAL A 464 -23.46 10.97 -22.84
N ASP A 465 -24.58 10.69 -23.51
CA ASP A 465 -25.62 11.68 -23.78
C ASP A 465 -26.30 12.17 -22.49
N GLU A 466 -26.62 11.26 -21.57
CA GLU A 466 -27.18 11.61 -20.26
C GLU A 466 -26.20 12.48 -19.44
N LEU A 467 -24.90 12.12 -19.43
CA LEU A 467 -23.85 12.88 -18.76
C LEU A 467 -23.78 14.33 -19.27
N PHE A 468 -23.76 14.52 -20.60
CA PHE A 468 -23.70 15.87 -21.16
C PHE A 468 -24.99 16.66 -20.97
N GLY A 469 -26.15 15.98 -20.96
CA GLY A 469 -27.42 16.60 -20.57
C GLY A 469 -27.41 17.14 -19.13
N LEU A 470 -26.81 16.41 -18.19
CA LEU A 470 -26.65 16.87 -16.80
C LEU A 470 -25.70 18.06 -16.68
N VAL A 471 -24.62 18.09 -17.50
CA VAL A 471 -23.69 19.22 -17.55
C VAL A 471 -24.38 20.49 -18.10
N GLU A 472 -25.19 20.36 -19.16
CA GLU A 472 -25.99 21.45 -19.71
C GLU A 472 -27.01 21.99 -18.69
N LEU A 473 -27.69 21.10 -17.96
CA LEU A 473 -28.61 21.47 -16.90
C LEU A 473 -27.91 22.22 -15.75
N GLY A 474 -26.69 21.80 -15.40
CA GLY A 474 -25.85 22.45 -14.38
C GLY A 474 -25.43 23.87 -14.76
N LEU A 475 -25.21 24.14 -16.06
CA LEU A 475 -24.95 25.49 -16.56
C LEU A 475 -26.24 26.33 -16.62
N ALA A 476 -27.35 25.76 -17.06
CA ALA A 476 -28.63 26.46 -17.16
C ALA A 476 -29.22 26.84 -15.79
N GLY A 477 -28.96 26.06 -14.74
CA GLY A 477 -29.39 26.37 -13.37
C GLY A 477 -28.58 27.45 -12.65
N ARG A 478 -27.53 27.99 -13.28
CA ARG A 478 -26.62 29.01 -12.71
C ARG A 478 -26.64 30.35 -13.44
N ALA A 479 -27.25 30.41 -14.62
CA ALA A 479 -27.57 31.66 -15.34
C ALA A 479 -28.87 32.26 -14.79
#